data_AF-A0A356BBF6-F1
#
_entry.id   AF-A0A356BBF6-F1
#
_cell.length_a   1.000
_cell.length_b   1.000
_cell.length_c   1.000
_cell.angle_alpha   90.00
_cell.angle_beta   90.00
_cell.angle_gamma   90.00
#
_symmetry.space_group_name_H-M   'P 1'
#
loop_
_entity.id
_entity.type
_entity.pdbx_description
1 polymer ?
#
loop_
_entity_poly.entity_id
_entity_poly.type
_entity_poly.pdbx_seq_one_letter_code
_entity_poly.pdbx_strand_id
1 'polypeptide(L)'
;MALYQHSQARENCGFGLIAHLEGAASHRIVRTAINGLDRMQHRGGISADGKTGDGCGLLMQKPDSFFRAIAEENGWNLAKKYGVGMIFFSQDPVKAALAKKIIEQEIARETLTLVAWRTVPIDSSVLGPLALSSMPAISQVIVNAPHGWGDHDLERRLYMVRRRIEKQLTDDADFYIPSFSSLVTVFKGLMMPADLPR
;
A
#
# COMPACT_ATOMS: atom_id res chain seq x y z
N MET A 1 37.54 -15.12 9.51
CA MET A 1 36.41 -16.03 9.77
C MET A 1 35.94 -15.80 11.19
N ALA A 2 34.80 -15.12 11.39
CA ALA A 2 34.23 -15.00 12.72
C ALA A 2 33.45 -16.29 13.04
N LEU A 3 33.72 -16.88 14.21
CA LEU A 3 32.96 -18.02 14.75
C LEU A 3 31.56 -17.55 15.17
N TYR A 4 30.54 -18.30 14.77
CA TYR A 4 29.15 -18.08 15.17
C TYR A 4 29.02 -18.02 16.71
N GLN A 5 28.47 -16.92 17.24
CA GLN A 5 28.15 -16.74 18.65
C GLN A 5 26.64 -16.71 18.84
N HIS A 6 26.09 -17.53 19.74
CA HIS A 6 24.65 -17.64 20.00
C HIS A 6 24.01 -16.32 20.49
N SER A 7 24.81 -15.42 21.06
CA SER A 7 24.41 -14.06 21.47
C SER A 7 24.23 -13.08 20.29
N GLN A 8 24.59 -13.48 19.06
CA GLN A 8 24.45 -12.69 17.84
C GLN A 8 23.24 -13.10 17.00
N ALA A 9 22.34 -13.94 17.53
CA ALA A 9 21.09 -14.30 16.85
C ALA A 9 20.28 -13.02 16.58
N ARG A 10 20.30 -12.56 15.34
CA ARG A 10 19.43 -11.48 14.86
C ARG A 10 18.08 -12.09 14.53
N GLU A 11 17.08 -11.76 15.34
CA GLU A 11 15.68 -11.98 14.97
C GLU A 11 15.37 -11.10 13.76
N ASN A 12 15.45 -11.68 12.57
CA ASN A 12 15.01 -11.00 11.35
C ASN A 12 13.53 -11.33 11.13
N CYS A 13 12.68 -10.36 10.83
CA CYS A 13 11.34 -10.65 10.30
C CYS A 13 11.43 -11.51 9.01
N GLY A 14 10.36 -12.24 8.69
CA GLY A 14 10.26 -13.00 7.43
C GLY A 14 10.12 -12.08 6.21
N PHE A 15 10.91 -12.32 5.16
CA PHE A 15 10.75 -11.69 3.86
C PHE A 15 10.87 -12.75 2.76
N GLY A 16 10.11 -12.57 1.68
CA GLY A 16 10.19 -13.41 0.50
C GLY A 16 9.90 -12.61 -0.77
N LEU A 17 10.42 -13.09 -1.88
CA LEU A 17 10.18 -12.54 -3.21
C LEU A 17 9.81 -13.67 -4.16
N ILE A 18 8.78 -13.45 -4.97
CA ILE A 18 8.35 -14.38 -6.01
C ILE A 18 8.16 -13.56 -7.28
N ALA A 19 8.76 -14.01 -8.38
CA ALA A 19 8.64 -13.39 -9.70
C ALA A 19 8.34 -14.44 -10.75
N HIS A 20 7.53 -14.07 -11.76
CA HIS A 20 7.41 -14.85 -12.98
C HIS A 20 8.59 -14.54 -13.89
N LEU A 21 9.36 -15.56 -14.30
CA LEU A 21 10.58 -15.34 -15.11
C LEU A 21 10.26 -14.72 -16.48
N GLU A 22 9.12 -15.08 -17.06
CA GLU A 22 8.66 -14.55 -18.35
C GLU A 22 7.80 -13.28 -18.22
N GLY A 23 7.62 -12.76 -17.01
CA GLY A 23 6.83 -11.54 -16.78
C GLY A 23 5.31 -11.68 -16.90
N ALA A 24 4.78 -12.91 -16.98
CA ALA A 24 3.34 -13.14 -17.05
C ALA A 24 2.66 -12.86 -15.71
N ALA A 25 1.66 -11.96 -15.71
CA ALA A 25 0.84 -11.67 -14.55
C ALA A 25 -0.02 -12.89 -14.18
N SER A 26 0.01 -13.30 -12.92
CA SER A 26 -0.76 -14.46 -12.46
C SER A 26 -1.20 -14.31 -11.01
N HIS A 27 -2.50 -14.49 -10.76
CA HIS A 27 -3.04 -14.54 -9.40
C HIS A 27 -2.44 -15.67 -8.56
N ARG A 28 -1.93 -16.74 -9.21
CA ARG A 28 -1.20 -17.82 -8.53
C ARG A 28 0.01 -17.29 -7.76
N ILE A 29 0.72 -16.29 -8.30
CA ILE A 29 1.90 -15.70 -7.63
C ILE A 29 1.50 -15.01 -6.34
N VAL A 30 0.41 -14.25 -6.37
CA VAL A 30 -0.15 -13.55 -5.19
C VAL A 30 -0.56 -14.57 -4.13
N ARG A 31 -1.31 -15.60 -4.51
CA ARG A 31 -1.72 -16.69 -3.59
C ARG A 31 -0.51 -17.43 -2.99
N THR A 32 0.50 -17.73 -3.79
CA THR A 32 1.72 -18.37 -3.30
C THR A 32 2.48 -17.45 -2.34
N ALA A 33 2.53 -16.14 -2.60
CA ALA A 33 3.15 -15.17 -1.70
C ALA A 33 2.42 -15.09 -0.35
N ILE A 34 1.08 -15.06 -0.36
CA ILE A 34 0.25 -15.10 0.85
C ILE A 34 0.50 -16.39 1.65
N ASN A 35 0.47 -17.55 0.99
CA ASN A 35 0.80 -18.83 1.63
C ASN A 35 2.22 -18.85 2.20
N GLY A 36 3.19 -18.23 1.51
CA GLY A 36 4.55 -18.11 2.01
C GLY A 36 4.63 -17.26 3.27
N LEU A 37 3.91 -16.13 3.30
CA LEU A 37 3.82 -15.24 4.46
C LEU A 37 3.19 -15.95 5.66
N ASP A 38 2.13 -16.73 5.43
CA ASP A 38 1.47 -17.56 6.44
C ASP A 38 2.44 -18.54 7.12
N ARG A 39 3.35 -19.15 6.34
CA ARG A 39 4.38 -20.05 6.88
C ARG A 39 5.50 -19.35 7.64
N MET A 40 5.58 -18.02 7.57
CA MET A 40 6.58 -17.21 8.28
C MET A 40 6.10 -16.67 9.63
N GLN A 41 4.89 -17.03 10.09
CA GLN A 41 4.33 -16.58 11.37
C GLN A 41 5.24 -16.82 12.59
N HIS A 42 5.97 -17.94 12.61
CA HIS A 42 6.95 -18.25 13.67
C HIS A 42 8.11 -17.24 13.79
N ARG A 43 8.21 -16.30 12.84
CA ARG A 43 9.21 -15.22 12.79
C ARG A 43 8.58 -13.83 12.93
N GLY A 44 7.27 -13.74 13.18
CA GLY A 44 6.55 -12.51 13.45
C GLY A 44 6.24 -12.37 14.93
N GLY A 45 6.29 -11.14 15.45
CA GLY A 45 5.82 -10.87 16.80
C GLY A 45 4.30 -10.87 16.85
N ILE A 46 3.77 -11.41 17.95
CA ILE A 46 2.35 -11.43 18.28
C ILE A 46 2.20 -10.70 19.60
N SER A 47 1.32 -9.71 19.63
CA SER A 47 0.99 -8.96 20.85
C SER A 47 0.29 -9.85 21.88
N ALA A 48 0.23 -9.38 23.12
CA ALA A 48 -0.40 -10.12 24.23
C ALA A 48 -1.88 -10.47 24.01
N ASP A 49 -2.56 -9.81 23.07
CA ASP A 49 -3.95 -10.11 22.69
C ASP A 49 -4.10 -11.34 21.79
N GLY A 50 -2.99 -11.95 21.35
CA GLY A 50 -2.98 -13.15 20.50
C GLY A 50 -3.51 -12.94 19.08
N LYS A 51 -3.86 -11.70 18.70
CA LYS A 51 -4.46 -11.35 17.41
C LYS A 51 -3.67 -10.27 16.67
N THR A 52 -3.18 -9.27 17.39
CA THR A 52 -2.41 -8.18 16.79
C THR A 52 -1.01 -8.69 16.49
N GLY A 53 -0.70 -8.86 15.20
CA GLY A 53 0.67 -9.07 14.73
C GLY A 53 1.41 -7.75 14.57
N ASP A 54 2.74 -7.79 14.69
CA ASP A 54 3.62 -6.61 14.52
C ASP A 54 3.59 -6.02 13.09
N GLY A 55 2.99 -6.75 12.15
CA GLY A 55 2.68 -6.28 10.81
C GLY A 55 2.98 -7.30 9.73
N CYS A 56 2.12 -7.36 8.73
CA CYS A 56 2.35 -8.13 7.51
C CYS A 56 1.93 -7.32 6.28
N GLY A 57 2.41 -7.71 5.11
CA GLY A 57 2.06 -7.02 3.89
C GLY A 57 2.67 -7.62 2.62
N LEU A 58 2.17 -7.11 1.49
CA LEU A 58 2.55 -7.47 0.14
C LEU A 58 2.88 -6.20 -0.63
N LEU A 59 4.06 -6.17 -1.24
CA LEU A 59 4.36 -5.28 -2.36
C LEU A 59 4.17 -6.09 -3.63
N MET A 60 3.33 -5.60 -4.53
CA MET A 60 3.06 -6.29 -5.80
C MET A 60 2.98 -5.30 -6.95
N GLN A 61 3.15 -5.82 -8.18
CA GLN A 61 2.84 -5.06 -9.38
C GLN A 61 1.38 -4.58 -9.32
N LYS A 62 1.13 -3.32 -9.68
CA LYS A 62 -0.20 -2.75 -9.74
C LYS A 62 -1.07 -3.58 -10.69
N PRO A 63 -2.17 -4.21 -10.22
CA PRO A 63 -3.01 -5.07 -11.04
C PRO A 63 -3.84 -4.23 -12.00
N ASP A 64 -3.37 -4.05 -13.24
CA ASP A 64 -4.00 -3.14 -14.21
C ASP A 64 -5.44 -3.53 -14.55
N SER A 65 -5.68 -4.83 -14.80
CA SER A 65 -7.01 -5.35 -15.13
C SER A 65 -8.02 -5.09 -14.02
N PHE A 66 -7.61 -5.21 -12.76
CA PHE A 66 -8.46 -4.94 -11.60
C PHE A 66 -8.90 -3.48 -11.51
N PHE A 67 -7.95 -2.53 -11.64
CA PHE A 67 -8.30 -1.11 -11.58
C PHE A 67 -9.11 -0.65 -12.79
N ARG A 68 -8.89 -1.23 -13.98
CA ARG A 68 -9.73 -0.97 -15.15
C ARG A 68 -11.15 -1.47 -14.97
N ALA A 69 -11.34 -2.68 -14.44
CA ALA A 69 -12.67 -3.20 -14.14
C ALA A 69 -13.41 -2.31 -13.13
N ILE A 70 -12.75 -1.91 -12.05
CA ILE A 70 -13.34 -0.98 -11.06
C ILE A 70 -13.71 0.36 -11.71
N ALA A 71 -12.85 0.89 -12.57
CA ALA A 71 -13.13 2.15 -13.24
C ALA A 71 -14.34 2.04 -14.16
N GLU A 72 -14.48 0.94 -14.90
CA GLU A 72 -15.65 0.66 -15.73
C GLU A 72 -16.93 0.57 -14.89
N GLU A 73 -16.91 -0.19 -13.78
CA GLU A 73 -18.03 -0.33 -12.85
C GLU A 73 -18.50 1.01 -12.27
N ASN A 74 -17.57 1.96 -12.05
CA ASN A 74 -17.86 3.25 -11.44
C ASN A 74 -17.99 4.40 -12.47
N GLY A 75 -17.89 4.11 -13.77
CA GLY A 75 -17.92 5.13 -14.83
C GLY A 75 -16.72 6.10 -14.82
N TRP A 76 -15.59 5.69 -14.25
CA TRP A 76 -14.36 6.48 -14.21
C TRP A 76 -13.54 6.31 -15.50
N ASN A 77 -13.07 7.42 -16.04
CA ASN A 77 -12.22 7.39 -17.23
C ASN A 77 -10.74 7.26 -16.86
N LEU A 78 -10.15 6.07 -17.07
CA LEU A 78 -8.71 5.85 -16.90
C LEU A 78 -7.94 6.03 -18.20
N ALA A 79 -6.92 6.89 -18.14
CA ALA A 79 -5.97 7.05 -19.23
C ALA A 79 -5.18 5.76 -19.48
N LYS A 80 -4.47 5.71 -20.61
CA LYS A 80 -3.53 4.61 -20.90
C LYS A 80 -2.50 4.46 -19.77
N LYS A 81 -2.05 5.59 -19.21
CA LYS A 81 -1.13 5.64 -18.08
C LYS A 81 -1.78 6.35 -16.90
N TYR A 82 -1.82 5.67 -15.77
CA TYR A 82 -2.40 6.17 -14.54
C TYR A 82 -1.62 5.63 -13.34
N GLY A 83 -1.62 6.39 -12.26
CA GLY A 83 -1.03 6.04 -10.98
C GLY A 83 -2.10 5.72 -9.94
N VAL A 84 -1.72 4.92 -8.95
CA VAL A 84 -2.54 4.66 -7.76
C VAL A 84 -1.71 4.98 -6.52
N GLY A 85 -2.28 5.81 -5.65
CA GLY A 85 -1.77 6.05 -4.31
C GLY A 85 -2.57 5.25 -3.30
N MET A 86 -1.91 4.43 -2.50
CA MET A 86 -2.46 3.91 -1.24
C MET A 86 -2.16 4.92 -0.16
N ILE A 87 -3.19 5.41 0.53
CA ILE A 87 -3.11 6.46 1.54
C ILE A 87 -3.75 5.98 2.84
N PHE A 88 -3.04 6.18 3.93
CA PHE A 88 -3.55 6.01 5.29
C PHE A 88 -3.77 7.41 5.87
N PHE A 89 -5.02 7.71 6.20
CA PHE A 89 -5.44 8.98 6.81
C PHE A 89 -5.62 8.81 8.31
N SER A 90 -5.42 9.91 9.06
CA SER A 90 -5.89 10.00 10.45
C SER A 90 -7.40 9.75 10.51
N GLN A 91 -7.88 9.21 11.63
CA GLN A 91 -9.31 9.07 11.89
C GLN A 91 -10.00 10.41 12.18
N ASP A 92 -9.24 11.46 12.51
CA ASP A 92 -9.76 12.80 12.66
C ASP A 92 -10.22 13.34 11.30
N PRO A 93 -11.52 13.62 11.10
CA PRO A 93 -12.06 14.06 9.82
C PRO A 93 -11.49 15.41 9.36
N VAL A 94 -11.07 16.28 10.28
CA VAL A 94 -10.47 17.58 9.96
C VAL A 94 -9.08 17.38 9.37
N LYS A 95 -8.25 16.54 10.01
CA LYS A 95 -6.93 16.17 9.50
C LYS A 95 -7.03 15.43 8.17
N ALA A 96 -7.93 14.46 8.06
CA ALA A 96 -8.17 13.71 6.84
C ALA A 96 -8.59 14.63 5.67
N ALA A 97 -9.48 15.60 5.91
CA ALA A 97 -9.90 16.56 4.90
C ALA A 97 -8.75 17.49 4.47
N LEU A 98 -7.93 17.96 5.41
CA LEU A 98 -6.74 18.75 5.12
C LEU A 98 -5.74 17.97 4.27
N ALA A 99 -5.43 16.73 4.67
CA ALA A 99 -4.53 15.86 3.94
C ALA A 99 -5.03 15.58 2.53
N LYS A 100 -6.33 15.30 2.37
CA LYS A 100 -6.97 15.12 1.06
C LYS A 100 -6.79 16.36 0.17
N LYS A 101 -7.04 17.55 0.71
CA LYS A 101 -6.86 18.82 0.00
C LYS A 101 -5.41 19.02 -0.47
N ILE A 102 -4.43 18.75 0.40
CA ILE A 102 -3.00 18.86 0.06
C ILE A 102 -2.63 17.86 -1.05
N ILE A 103 -3.13 16.62 -0.97
CA ILE A 103 -2.90 15.61 -1.99
C ILE A 103 -3.43 16.09 -3.35
N GLU A 104 -4.66 16.59 -3.41
CA GLU A 104 -5.27 17.09 -4.64
C GLU A 104 -4.50 18.28 -5.23
N GLN A 105 -4.02 19.19 -4.39
CA GLN A 105 -3.17 20.31 -4.79
C GLN A 105 -1.84 19.85 -5.40
N GLU A 106 -1.15 18.92 -4.75
CA GLU A 106 0.15 18.44 -5.24
C GLU A 106 0.02 17.56 -6.50
N ILE A 107 -1.07 16.80 -6.64
CA ILE A 107 -1.41 16.10 -7.89
C ILE A 107 -1.55 17.10 -9.04
N ALA A 108 -2.36 18.14 -8.84
CA ALA A 108 -2.59 19.17 -9.85
C ALA A 108 -1.29 19.94 -10.18
N ARG A 109 -0.44 20.19 -9.18
CA ARG A 109 0.85 20.86 -9.33
C ARG A 109 1.83 20.09 -10.21
N GLU A 110 1.75 18.76 -10.19
CA GLU A 110 2.51 17.89 -11.09
C GLU A 110 1.77 17.60 -12.41
N THR A 111 0.74 18.38 -12.75
CA THR A 111 -0.05 18.28 -13.99
C THR A 111 -0.77 16.94 -14.18
N LEU A 112 -0.94 16.17 -13.11
CA LEU A 112 -1.73 14.95 -13.09
C LEU A 112 -3.20 15.31 -12.88
N THR A 113 -4.10 14.45 -13.38
CA THR A 113 -5.55 14.64 -13.18
C THR A 113 -6.04 13.66 -12.14
N LEU A 114 -6.65 14.16 -11.07
CA LEU A 114 -7.38 13.31 -10.12
C LEU A 114 -8.58 12.67 -10.81
N VAL A 115 -8.67 11.33 -10.75
CA VAL A 115 -9.79 10.57 -11.31
C VAL A 115 -10.82 10.28 -10.22
N ALA A 116 -10.38 9.65 -9.15
CA ALA A 116 -11.28 9.18 -8.10
C ALA A 116 -10.55 8.92 -6.79
N TRP A 117 -11.36 8.93 -5.72
CA TRP A 117 -11.02 8.37 -4.42
C TRP A 117 -11.81 7.08 -4.25
N ARG A 118 -11.11 6.00 -3.86
CA ARG A 118 -11.70 4.69 -3.61
C ARG A 118 -11.42 4.27 -2.17
N THR A 119 -12.47 4.13 -1.36
CA THR A 119 -12.34 3.49 -0.05
C THR A 119 -11.94 2.03 -0.24
N VAL A 120 -10.88 1.58 0.44
CA VAL A 120 -10.42 0.20 0.32
C VAL A 120 -11.36 -0.70 1.13
N PRO A 121 -11.96 -1.75 0.52
CA PRO A 121 -12.73 -2.73 1.28
C PRO A 121 -11.83 -3.43 2.29
N ILE A 122 -12.23 -3.43 3.56
CA ILE A 122 -11.52 -4.06 4.66
C ILE A 122 -12.49 -4.86 5.52
N ASP A 123 -11.99 -5.92 6.14
CA ASP A 123 -12.66 -6.62 7.23
C ASP A 123 -11.88 -6.36 8.51
N SER A 124 -12.41 -5.49 9.38
CA SER A 124 -11.75 -5.13 10.64
C SER A 124 -11.95 -6.17 11.75
N SER A 125 -12.79 -7.19 11.54
CA SER A 125 -13.08 -8.22 12.55
C SER A 125 -11.89 -9.12 12.88
N VAL A 126 -10.92 -9.19 11.96
CA VAL A 126 -9.67 -9.94 12.13
C VAL A 126 -8.68 -9.22 13.04
N LEU A 127 -8.82 -7.91 13.24
CA LEU A 127 -7.88 -7.11 14.02
C LEU A 127 -8.08 -7.32 15.54
N GLY A 128 -6.96 -7.39 16.26
CA GLY A 128 -6.97 -7.28 17.72
C GLY A 128 -7.28 -5.84 18.18
N PRO A 129 -7.65 -5.63 19.46
CA PRO A 129 -8.02 -4.32 19.99
C PRO A 129 -6.94 -3.24 19.80
N LEU A 130 -5.66 -3.63 19.86
CA LEU A 130 -4.53 -2.71 19.69
C LEU A 130 -4.37 -2.26 18.22
N ALA A 131 -4.46 -3.19 17.27
CA ALA A 131 -4.46 -2.86 15.86
C ALA A 131 -5.68 -2.01 15.46
N LEU A 132 -6.85 -2.32 16.04
CA LEU A 132 -8.09 -1.61 15.75
C LEU A 132 -8.06 -0.16 16.26
N SER A 133 -7.51 0.09 17.46
CA SER A 133 -7.42 1.44 18.03
C SER A 133 -6.47 2.37 17.27
N SER A 134 -5.52 1.80 16.52
CA SER A 134 -4.57 2.53 15.69
C SER A 134 -4.87 2.41 14.18
N MET A 135 -6.01 1.82 13.80
CA MET A 135 -6.35 1.58 12.40
C MET A 135 -6.58 2.92 11.66
N PRO A 136 -5.84 3.22 10.58
CA PRO A 136 -6.08 4.44 9.82
C PRO A 136 -7.32 4.31 8.94
N ALA A 137 -7.85 5.45 8.46
CA ALA A 137 -8.79 5.42 7.35
C ALA A 137 -8.02 5.14 6.04
N ILE A 138 -8.28 3.98 5.43
CA ILE A 138 -7.53 3.50 4.26
C ILE A 138 -8.27 3.85 2.97
N SER A 139 -7.59 4.55 2.07
CA SER A 139 -8.16 4.94 0.79
C SER A 139 -7.11 4.90 -0.32
N GLN A 140 -7.61 4.69 -1.54
CA GLN A 140 -6.82 4.78 -2.75
C GLN A 140 -7.18 6.05 -3.51
N VAL A 141 -6.15 6.75 -4.02
CA VAL A 141 -6.30 7.86 -4.96
C VAL A 141 -5.87 7.39 -6.34
N ILE A 142 -6.68 7.64 -7.36
CA ILE A 142 -6.39 7.27 -8.74
C ILE A 142 -6.15 8.54 -9.54
N VAL A 143 -5.04 8.57 -10.29
CA VAL A 143 -4.63 9.76 -11.06
C VAL A 143 -4.23 9.40 -12.49
N ASN A 144 -4.68 10.19 -13.45
CA ASN A 144 -4.31 10.05 -14.86
C ASN A 144 -3.07 10.91 -15.19
N ALA A 145 -2.21 10.36 -16.04
CA ALA A 145 -1.14 11.11 -16.68
C ALA A 145 -1.64 11.81 -17.95
N PRO A 146 -1.08 12.98 -18.28
CA PRO A 146 -1.26 13.60 -19.60
C PRO A 146 -0.81 12.70 -20.75
N HIS A 147 -1.30 12.99 -21.95
CA HIS A 147 -0.84 12.31 -23.16
C HIS A 147 0.66 12.58 -23.42
N GLY A 148 1.35 11.58 -23.98
CA GLY A 148 2.77 11.69 -24.35
C GLY A 148 3.78 11.34 -23.24
N TRP A 149 3.34 11.11 -22.00
CA TRP A 149 4.25 10.77 -20.91
C TRP A 149 4.78 9.32 -20.97
N GLY A 150 6.07 9.14 -20.69
CA GLY A 150 6.71 7.85 -20.46
C GLY A 150 6.33 7.23 -19.10
N ASP A 151 6.63 5.95 -18.89
CA ASP A 151 6.39 5.30 -17.59
C ASP A 151 7.32 5.91 -16.52
N HIS A 152 8.57 6.17 -16.91
CA HIS A 152 9.54 6.87 -16.07
C HIS A 152 9.13 8.30 -15.72
N ASP A 153 8.47 9.02 -16.65
CA ASP A 153 7.96 10.37 -16.36
C ASP A 153 6.89 10.33 -15.30
N LEU A 154 5.92 9.41 -15.45
CA LEU A 154 4.84 9.24 -14.49
C LEU A 154 5.38 8.84 -13.11
N GLU A 155 6.26 7.84 -13.02
CA GLU A 155 6.85 7.44 -11.73
C GLU A 155 7.58 8.58 -11.04
N ARG A 156 8.41 9.33 -11.78
CA ARG A 156 9.16 10.47 -11.23
C ARG A 156 8.21 11.54 -10.69
N ARG A 157 7.11 11.81 -11.38
CA ARG A 157 6.12 12.82 -11.00
C ARG A 157 5.32 12.37 -9.77
N LEU A 158 4.88 11.12 -9.73
CA LEU A 158 4.22 10.53 -8.56
C LEU A 158 5.14 10.54 -7.33
N TYR A 159 6.43 10.25 -7.51
CA TYR A 159 7.42 10.41 -6.45
C TYR A 159 7.49 11.85 -5.93
N MET A 160 7.52 12.84 -6.83
CA MET A 160 7.52 14.25 -6.42
C MET A 160 6.24 14.64 -5.68
N VAL A 161 5.07 14.23 -6.16
CA VAL A 161 3.78 14.41 -5.47
C VAL A 161 3.89 13.88 -4.04
N ARG A 162 4.27 12.60 -3.90
CA ARG A 162 4.42 11.94 -2.60
C ARG A 162 5.38 12.70 -1.67
N ARG A 163 6.57 13.06 -2.14
CA ARG A 163 7.57 13.76 -1.31
C ARG A 163 7.11 15.14 -0.85
N ARG A 164 6.33 15.86 -1.67
CA ARG A 164 5.79 17.17 -1.30
C ARG A 164 4.65 17.05 -0.30
N ILE A 165 3.80 16.03 -0.42
CA ILE A 165 2.76 15.74 0.57
C ILE A 165 3.39 15.37 1.92
N GLU A 166 4.36 14.44 1.92
CA GLU A 166 5.08 14.01 3.13
C GLU A 166 5.75 15.18 3.87
N LYS A 167 6.24 16.19 3.13
CA LYS A 167 6.85 17.40 3.71
C LYS A 167 5.85 18.39 4.30
N GLN A 168 4.59 18.35 3.87
CA GLN A 168 3.54 19.27 4.33
C GLN A 168 2.73 18.69 5.50
N LEU A 169 2.67 17.37 5.61
CA LEU A 169 1.91 16.66 6.63
C LEU A 169 2.79 16.07 7.75
N THR A 170 3.93 16.72 8.04
CA THR A 170 4.87 16.25 9.09
C THR A 170 4.27 16.27 10.49
N ASP A 171 3.27 17.13 10.73
CA ASP A 171 2.62 17.28 12.02
C ASP A 171 1.48 16.26 12.23
N ASP A 172 1.12 15.51 11.19
CA ASP A 172 0.12 14.43 11.28
C ASP A 172 0.81 13.06 11.35
N ALA A 173 1.07 12.61 12.58
CA ALA A 173 1.78 11.34 12.83
C ALA A 173 1.03 10.10 12.30
N ASP A 174 -0.29 10.19 12.12
CA ASP A 174 -1.11 9.07 11.62
C ASP A 174 -1.12 9.00 10.09
N PHE A 175 -0.73 10.09 9.42
CA PHE A 175 -0.75 10.17 7.96
C PHE A 175 0.41 9.40 7.35
N TYR A 176 0.12 8.53 6.39
CA TYR A 176 1.15 7.76 5.72
C TYR A 176 0.76 7.37 4.29
N ILE A 177 1.77 7.31 3.41
CA ILE A 177 1.61 6.90 2.01
C ILE A 177 2.38 5.59 1.79
N PRO A 178 1.74 4.41 1.97
CA PRO A 178 2.37 3.12 1.68
C PRO A 178 2.98 3.02 0.28
N SER A 179 2.28 3.54 -0.72
CA SER A 179 2.75 3.54 -2.10
C SER A 179 2.03 4.62 -2.90
N PHE A 180 2.72 5.27 -3.83
CA PHE A 180 2.10 6.11 -4.85
C PHE A 180 2.85 5.93 -6.16
N SER A 181 2.32 5.08 -7.04
CA SER A 181 3.03 4.55 -8.20
C SER A 181 2.06 4.09 -9.29
N SER A 182 2.54 4.07 -10.52
CA SER A 182 1.94 3.46 -11.70
C SER A 182 2.46 2.04 -11.96
N LEU A 183 3.44 1.56 -11.19
CA LEU A 183 4.05 0.25 -11.35
C LEU A 183 3.69 -0.71 -10.22
N VAL A 184 3.67 -0.24 -8.98
CA VAL A 184 3.50 -1.10 -7.78
C VAL A 184 2.43 -0.56 -6.84
N THR A 185 1.87 -1.45 -6.03
CA THR A 185 1.00 -1.12 -4.91
C THR A 185 1.40 -1.91 -3.67
N VAL A 186 1.26 -1.29 -2.50
CA VAL A 186 1.54 -1.93 -1.22
C VAL A 186 0.25 -2.12 -0.44
N PHE A 187 -0.01 -3.35 -0.01
CA PHE A 187 -1.04 -3.69 0.97
C PHE A 187 -0.33 -4.14 2.24
N LYS A 188 -0.52 -3.44 3.35
CA LYS A 188 0.08 -3.80 4.64
C LYS A 188 -0.82 -3.38 5.80
N GLY A 189 -0.69 -4.07 6.92
CA GLY A 189 -1.45 -3.78 8.14
C GLY A 189 -0.91 -4.51 9.35
N LEU A 190 -1.40 -4.13 10.53
CA LEU A 190 -1.08 -4.74 11.83
C LEU A 190 -1.99 -5.96 12.08
N MET A 191 -1.82 -6.99 11.26
CA MET A 191 -2.64 -8.21 11.27
C MET A 191 -1.76 -9.43 11.05
N MET A 192 -2.27 -10.62 11.39
CA MET A 192 -1.52 -11.85 11.17
C MET A 192 -1.52 -12.22 9.68
N PRO A 193 -0.43 -12.83 9.17
CA PRO A 193 -0.41 -13.38 7.82
C PRO A 193 -1.57 -14.34 7.49
N ALA A 194 -2.07 -15.08 8.48
CA ALA A 194 -3.21 -16.00 8.33
C ALA A 194 -4.53 -15.28 7.99
N ASP A 195 -4.64 -13.99 8.33
CA ASP A 195 -5.84 -13.19 8.10
C ASP A 195 -5.90 -12.61 6.68
N LEU A 196 -4.83 -12.78 5.89
CA LEU A 196 -4.86 -12.45 4.47
C LEU A 196 -5.72 -13.46 3.70
N PRO A 197 -6.60 -13.00 2.78
CA PRO A 197 -7.45 -13.88 2.01
C PRO A 197 -6.63 -14.82 1.11
N ARG A 198 -7.04 -16.09 1.04
CA ARG A 198 -6.35 -17.17 0.30
C ARG A 198 -6.69 -17.26 -1.19
#